data_AF-A0A432H585-F1
#
_entry.id   AF-A0A432H585-F1
#
_cell.length_a   1.000
_cell.length_b   1.000
_cell.length_c   1.000
_cell.angle_alpha   90.00
_cell.angle_beta   90.00
_cell.angle_gamma   90.00
#
_symmetry.space_group_name_H-M   'P 1'
#
loop_
_entity.id
_entity.type
_entity.pdbx_description
1 polymer ?
#
loop_
_entity_poly.entity_id
_entity_poly.type
_entity_poly.pdbx_seq_one_letter_code
_entity_poly.pdbx_strand_id
1 'polypeptide(L)'
;MLLRRTKMPIDPRVGLEFLRRAELLGLDRAGRAEVAKKRAICYLEMEMKVEAARHFQESIRLQPRTKGIDRLRAALEGYLEDE
;
A
#
# COMPACT_ATOMS: atom_id res chain seq x y z
N MET A 1 14.93 -1.34 10.04
CA MET A 1 14.11 -1.88 11.16
C MET A 1 12.68 -1.31 11.27
N LEU A 2 12.29 -0.27 10.51
CA LEU A 2 10.94 0.32 10.61
C LEU A 2 9.83 -0.52 9.94
N LEU A 3 10.13 -1.15 8.79
CA LEU A 3 9.19 -2.03 8.07
C LEU A 3 8.81 -3.31 8.83
N ARG A 4 9.57 -3.68 9.88
CA ARG A 4 9.23 -4.80 10.77
C ARG A 4 8.15 -4.42 11.80
N ARG A 5 8.02 -3.14 12.15
CA ARG A 5 7.02 -2.67 13.13
C ARG A 5 5.61 -2.63 12.55
N THR A 6 5.44 -2.51 11.24
CA THR A 6 4.13 -2.62 10.55
C THR A 6 3.55 -4.04 10.55
N LYS A 7 4.08 -4.98 11.35
CA LYS A 7 3.51 -6.33 11.57
C LYS A 7 2.71 -6.43 12.88
N MET A 8 2.76 -5.41 13.73
CA MET A 8 1.89 -5.30 14.90
C MET A 8 0.59 -4.59 14.49
N PRO A 9 -0.54 -4.79 15.20
CA PRO A 9 -1.74 -3.99 15.01
C PRO A 9 -1.44 -2.56 15.49
N ILE A 10 -0.83 -1.79 14.59
CA ILE A 10 -0.55 -0.37 14.74
C ILE A 10 -1.70 0.35 14.08
N ASP A 11 -2.21 1.40 14.72
CA ASP A 11 -3.19 2.30 14.14
C ASP A 11 -2.78 2.65 12.69
N PRO A 12 -3.65 2.42 11.67
CA PRO A 12 -3.31 2.64 10.27
C PRO A 12 -2.75 4.04 9.99
N ARG A 13 -3.17 5.05 10.76
CA ARG A 13 -2.68 6.44 10.65
C ARG A 13 -1.23 6.55 11.09
N VAL A 14 -0.86 5.86 12.15
CA VAL A 14 0.54 5.77 12.60
C VAL A 14 1.37 5.01 11.56
N GLY A 15 0.80 3.98 10.94
CA GLY A 15 1.38 3.28 9.79
C GLY A 15 1.71 4.24 8.63
N LEU A 16 0.77 5.12 8.26
CA LEU A 16 0.97 6.13 7.21
C LEU A 16 2.10 7.10 7.53
N GLU A 17 2.22 7.56 8.77
CA GLU A 17 3.31 8.47 9.18
C GLU A 17 4.69 7.79 9.09
N PHE A 18 4.80 6.51 9.45
CA PHE A 18 6.04 5.76 9.25
C PHE A 18 6.41 5.62 7.77
N LEU A 19 5.42 5.36 6.91
CA LEU A 19 5.62 5.26 5.47
C LEU A 19 6.03 6.59 4.85
N ARG A 20 5.44 7.71 5.29
CA ARG A 20 5.83 9.07 4.90
C ARG A 20 7.29 9.35 5.25
N ARG A 21 7.74 8.98 6.45
CA ARG A 21 9.14 9.13 6.84
C ARG A 21 10.08 8.23 6.03
N ALA A 22 9.64 7.04 5.64
CA ALA A 22 10.44 6.14 4.80
C ALA A 22 10.71 6.74 3.42
N GLU A 23 9.74 7.45 2.81
CA GLU A 23 9.92 8.11 1.51
C GLU A 23 10.99 9.21 1.55
N LEU A 24 11.09 9.94 2.67
CA LEU A 24 12.09 10.99 2.87
C LEU A 24 13.53 10.45 2.89
N LEU A 25 13.71 9.14 3.10
CA LEU A 25 15.03 8.49 3.10
C LEU A 25 15.54 8.13 1.69
N GLY A 26 14.81 8.50 0.63
CA GLY A 26 15.27 8.31 -0.75
C GLY A 26 15.14 6.87 -1.23
N LEU A 27 13.92 6.34 -1.23
CA LEU A 27 13.65 4.96 -1.65
C LEU A 27 13.88 4.74 -3.16
N ASP A 28 14.42 3.57 -3.47
CA ASP A 28 14.49 3.05 -4.83
C ASP A 28 13.09 2.70 -5.36
N ARG A 29 12.99 2.38 -6.65
CA ARG A 29 11.70 2.07 -7.29
C ARG A 29 10.95 0.94 -6.59
N ALA A 30 11.68 -0.06 -6.09
CA ALA A 30 11.12 -1.18 -5.36
C ALA A 30 10.57 -0.77 -3.99
N GLY A 31 11.34 0.01 -3.23
CA GLY A 31 10.90 0.56 -1.95
C GLY A 31 9.67 1.45 -2.08
N ARG A 32 9.59 2.26 -3.14
CA ARG A 32 8.38 3.07 -3.42
C ARG A 32 7.16 2.21 -3.72
N ALA A 33 7.32 1.13 -4.49
CA ALA A 33 6.22 0.20 -4.78
C ALA A 33 5.69 -0.47 -3.50
N GLU A 34 6.59 -0.87 -2.60
CA GLU A 34 6.23 -1.48 -1.32
C GLU A 34 5.57 -0.47 -0.37
N VAL A 35 6.03 0.79 -0.36
CA VAL A 35 5.37 1.88 0.38
C VAL A 35 3.95 2.11 -0.13
N ALA A 36 3.77 2.22 -1.45
CA ALA A 36 2.45 2.41 -2.06
C ALA A 36 1.50 1.26 -1.70
N LYS A 37 1.99 0.01 -1.74
CA LYS A 37 1.23 -1.16 -1.30
C LYS A 37 0.81 -1.08 0.16
N LYS A 38 1.73 -0.73 1.06
CA LYS A 38 1.43 -0.61 2.51
C LYS A 38 0.47 0.54 2.81
N ARG A 39 0.56 1.66 2.09
CA ARG A 39 -0.41 2.76 2.21
C ARG A 39 -1.80 2.30 1.83
N ALA A 40 -1.92 1.60 0.72
CA ALA A 40 -3.20 1.08 0.26
C ALA A 40 -3.85 0.16 1.31
N ILE A 41 -3.06 -0.71 1.96
CA ILE A 41 -3.54 -1.55 3.08
C ILE A 41 -4.03 -0.68 4.24
N CYS A 42 -3.27 0.34 4.66
CA CYS A 42 -3.70 1.24 5.75
C CYS A 42 -5.01 1.98 5.41
N TYR A 43 -5.18 2.43 4.17
CA TYR A 43 -6.44 3.05 3.73
C TYR A 43 -7.60 2.05 3.74
N LEU A 44 -7.34 0.80 3.39
CA LEU A 44 -8.33 -0.27 3.45
C LEU A 44 -8.78 -0.58 4.88
N GLU A 45 -7.85 -0.63 5.82
CA GLU A 45 -8.15 -0.78 7.25
C GLU A 45 -8.95 0.41 7.82
N MET A 46 -8.92 1.57 7.15
CA MET A 46 -9.72 2.75 7.47
C MET A 46 -11.00 2.87 6.62
N GLU A 47 -11.35 1.83 5.85
CA GLU A 47 -12.51 1.80 4.94
C GLU A 47 -12.49 2.86 3.82
N MET A 48 -11.33 3.47 3.56
CA MET A 48 -11.11 4.47 2.52
C MET A 48 -10.77 3.80 1.19
N LYS A 49 -11.80 3.26 0.53
CA LYS A 49 -11.66 2.40 -0.66
C LYS A 49 -11.03 3.10 -1.87
N VAL A 50 -11.40 4.36 -2.12
CA VAL A 50 -10.90 5.13 -3.28
C VAL A 50 -9.40 5.41 -3.16
N GLU A 51 -8.97 5.83 -1.97
CA GLU A 51 -7.57 6.08 -1.64
C GLU A 51 -6.76 4.79 -1.68
N ALA A 52 -7.30 3.70 -1.14
CA ALA A 52 -6.68 2.39 -1.22
C ALA A 52 -6.44 1.96 -2.67
N ALA A 53 -7.45 2.10 -3.53
CA ALA A 53 -7.36 1.75 -4.94
C ALA A 53 -6.28 2.56 -5.68
N ARG A 54 -6.25 3.88 -5.46
CA ARG A 54 -5.24 4.77 -6.05
C ARG A 54 -3.82 4.35 -5.68
N HIS A 55 -3.58 4.01 -4.41
CA HIS A 55 -2.26 3.60 -3.94
C HIS A 55 -1.87 2.19 -4.43
N PHE A 56 -2.83 1.27 -4.59
CA PHE A 56 -2.55 -0.03 -5.21
C PHE A 56 -2.19 0.09 -6.69
N GLN A 57 -2.90 0.94 -7.45
CA GLN A 57 -2.55 1.20 -8.85
C GLN A 57 -1.13 1.74 -8.99
N GLU A 58 -0.72 2.65 -8.11
CA GLU A 58 0.65 3.16 -8.10
C GLU A 58 1.68 2.06 -7.79
N SER A 59 1.38 1.18 -6.83
CA SER A 59 2.23 0.02 -6.54
C SER A 59 2.38 -0.90 -7.76
N ILE A 60 1.27 -1.17 -8.47
CA ILE A 60 1.24 -1.98 -9.69
C ILE A 60 2.06 -1.32 -10.80
N ARG A 61 1.93 -0.01 -10.99
CA ARG A 61 2.67 0.77 -12.00
C ARG A 61 4.17 0.72 -11.76
N LEU A 62 4.59 0.81 -10.50
CA LEU A 62 6.00 0.79 -10.13
C LEU A 62 6.60 -0.61 -10.23
N GLN A 63 5.84 -1.65 -9.89
CA GLN A 63 6.28 -3.04 -9.95
C GLN A 63 5.19 -3.99 -10.48
N PRO A 64 5.02 -4.10 -11.80
CA PRO A 64 3.94 -4.88 -12.41
C PRO A 64 4.09 -6.40 -12.29
N ARG A 65 5.26 -6.91 -11.87
CA ARG A 65 5.60 -8.34 -11.81
C ARG A 65 5.95 -8.84 -10.40
N THR A 66 5.59 -8.09 -9.36
CA THR A 66 5.91 -8.48 -7.98
C THR A 66 4.97 -9.57 -7.46
N LYS A 67 5.51 -10.51 -6.69
CA LYS A 67 4.72 -11.56 -6.03
C LYS A 67 3.55 -10.98 -5.26
N GLY A 68 2.35 -11.50 -5.53
CA GLY A 68 1.11 -11.07 -4.88
C GLY A 68 0.42 -9.89 -5.56
N ILE A 69 0.91 -9.43 -6.71
CA ILE A 69 0.23 -8.37 -7.48
C ILE A 69 -1.12 -8.84 -8.02
N ASP A 70 -1.27 -10.11 -8.37
CA ASP A 70 -2.54 -10.66 -8.85
C ASP A 70 -3.60 -10.66 -7.74
N ARG A 71 -3.18 -10.87 -6.49
CA ARG A 71 -4.07 -10.72 -5.32
C ARG A 71 -4.50 -9.26 -5.13
N LEU A 72 -3.60 -8.31 -5.39
CA LEU A 72 -3.92 -6.89 -5.32
C LEU A 72 -4.85 -6.46 -6.46
N ARG A 73 -4.67 -7.00 -7.67
CA ARG A 73 -5.55 -6.78 -8.82
C ARG A 73 -6.93 -7.37 -8.58
N ALA A 74 -7.02 -8.60 -8.10
CA ALA A 74 -8.30 -9.24 -7.76
C ALA A 74 -9.03 -8.49 -6.64
N ALA A 75 -8.30 -8.00 -5.63
CA ALA A 75 -8.90 -7.15 -4.59
C ALA A 75 -9.44 -5.84 -5.19
N LEU A 76 -8.66 -5.18 -6.06
CA LEU A 76 -9.09 -3.97 -6.78
C LEU A 76 -10.31 -4.18 -7.67
N GLU A 77 -10.36 -5.27 -8.45
CA GLU A 77 -11.49 -5.62 -9.32
C GLU A 77 -12.75 -5.84 -8.49
N GLY A 78 -12.68 -6.61 -7.40
CA GLY A 78 -13.80 -6.80 -6.49
C GLY A 78 -14.30 -5.50 -5.85
N TYR A 79 -13.46 -4.48 -5.69
CA TYR A 79 -13.88 -3.17 -5.16
C TYR A 79 -14.48 -2.23 -6.21
N LEU A 80 -14.20 -2.44 -7.50
CA LEU A 80 -14.77 -1.64 -8.59
C LEU A 80 -16.13 -2.15 -9.05
N GLU A 81 -16.45 -3.42 -8.75
CA GLU A 81 -17.75 -4.04 -9.08
C GLU A 81 -18.84 -3.78 -8.03
N ASP A 82 -18.48 -3.30 -6.83
CA ASP A 82 -19.40 -2.97 -5.73
C ASP A 82 -20.05 -1.56 -5.85
N GLU A 83 -19.97 -0.90 -7.01
CA GLU A 83 -20.55 0.43 -7.32
C GLU A 83 -21.72 0.31 -8.30
#